data_AF-A0A1V2L8Y5-F1
#
_entry.id   AF-A0A1V2L8Y5-F1
#
_cell.length_a   1.000
_cell.length_b   1.000
_cell.length_c   1.000
_cell.angle_alpha   90.00
_cell.angle_beta   90.00
_cell.angle_gamma   90.00
#
_symmetry.space_group_name_H-M   'P 1'
#
loop_
_entity.id
_entity.type
_entity.pdbx_description
1 polymer ?
#
loop_
_entity_poly.entity_id
_entity_poly.type
_entity_poly.pdbx_seq_one_letter_code
_entity_poly.pdbx_strand_id
1 'polypeptide(L)' 'MSFYSTIYNTFMKRNSIFVSTIFFGAFLFQPGFESGINKWWDYHNKGKLWKDIKGKIGESGEEEEEDDE' A
#
# COMPACT_ATOMS: atom_id res chain seq x y z
N MET A 1 23.45 -7.54 28.02
CA MET A 1 21.98 -7.53 27.81
C MET A 1 21.69 -7.97 26.38
N SER A 2 20.58 -8.68 26.17
CA SER A 2 20.11 -9.05 24.83
C SER A 2 19.46 -7.85 24.12
N PHE A 3 19.51 -7.79 22.79
CA PHE A 3 18.83 -6.76 21.99
C PHE A 3 17.34 -6.63 22.34
N TYR A 4 16.66 -7.77 22.52
CA TYR A 4 15.25 -7.81 22.95
C TYR A 4 15.05 -7.13 24.31
N SER A 5 15.94 -7.42 25.28
CA SER A 5 15.85 -6.82 26.61
C SER A 5 16.08 -5.31 26.59
N THR A 6 16.86 -4.79 25.65
CA THR A 6 17.01 -3.33 25.45
C THR A 6 15.72 -2.72 24.92
N ILE A 7 15.13 -3.28 23.85
CA ILE A 7 13.85 -2.78 23.30
C ILE A 7 12.75 -2.78 24.35
N TYR A 8 12.59 -3.89 25.08
CA TYR A 8 11.55 -4.02 26.09
C TYR A 8 11.69 -2.95 27.18
N ASN A 9 12.89 -2.79 27.72
CA ASN A 9 13.14 -1.82 28.80
C ASN A 9 12.98 -0.37 28.34
N THR A 10 13.29 -0.06 27.07
CA THR A 10 13.21 1.31 26.52
C THR A 10 11.79 1.70 26.13
N PHE A 11 11.06 0.82 25.44
CA PHE A 11 9.80 1.18 24.79
C PHE A 11 8.56 0.53 25.40
N MET A 12 8.68 -0.66 25.97
CA MET A 12 7.52 -1.49 26.34
C MET A 12 7.25 -1.57 27.85
N LYS A 13 8.26 -1.35 28.69
CA LYS A 13 8.14 -1.54 30.15
C LYS A 13 7.24 -0.52 30.85
N ARG A 14 7.12 0.71 30.34
CA ARG A 14 6.35 1.79 30.97
C ARG A 14 5.11 2.10 30.14
N ASN A 15 3.91 1.91 30.69
CA ASN A 15 2.64 2.07 29.96
C ASN A 15 2.51 3.40 29.19
N SER A 16 2.92 4.52 29.79
CA SER A 16 2.87 5.82 29.13
C SER A 16 3.77 5.91 27.89
N ILE A 17 4.93 5.24 27.91
CA ILE A 17 5.84 5.18 26.75
C ILE A 17 5.33 4.15 25.74
N PHE A 18 4.82 3.02 26.22
CA PHE A 18 4.31 1.94 25.38
C PHE A 18 3.20 2.43 24.44
N VAL A 19 2.16 3.06 24.98
CA VAL A 19 1.03 3.54 24.17
C VAL A 19 1.47 4.58 23.14
N SER A 20 2.30 5.56 23.55
CA SER A 20 2.84 6.56 22.62
C SER A 20 3.73 5.95 21.53
N THR A 21 4.51 4.92 21.86
CA THR A 21 5.34 4.20 20.88
C THR A 21 4.47 3.50 19.85
N ILE A 22 3.37 2.86 20.27
CA ILE A 22 2.43 2.21 19.35
C ILE A 22 1.78 3.23 18.42
N PHE A 23 1.30 4.37 18.94
CA PHE A 23 0.69 5.40 18.09
C PHE A 23 1.67 6.02 17.11
N PHE A 24 2.89 6.34 17.57
CA PHE A 24 3.93 6.87 16.70
C PHE A 24 4.33 5.85 15.62
N GLY A 25 4.50 4.58 16.01
CA GLY A 25 4.79 3.49 15.09
C GLY A 25 3.69 3.32 14.04
N ALA A 26 2.42 3.33 14.45
CA ALA A 26 1.29 3.22 13.54
C ALA A 26 1.23 4.38 12.54
N PHE A 27 1.42 5.62 13.02
CA PHE A 27 1.38 6.81 12.16
C PHE A 27 2.47 6.79 11.08
N LEU A 28 3.68 6.34 11.41
CA LEU A 28 4.75 6.22 10.43
C LEU A 28 4.61 4.98 9.54
N PHE A 29 4.14 3.87 10.09
CA PHE A 29 4.00 2.61 9.37
C PHE A 29 2.91 2.69 8.29
N GLN A 30 1.76 3.29 8.62
CA GLN A 30 0.57 3.32 7.76
C GLN A 30 0.86 3.80 6.32
N PRO A 31 1.43 4.99 6.06
CA PRO A 31 1.66 5.48 4.70
C PRO A 31 2.69 4.64 3.94
N GLY A 32 3.72 4.14 4.63
CA GLY A 32 4.75 3.30 4.03
C GLY A 32 4.20 1.92 3.62
N PHE A 33 3.40 1.32 4.50
CA PHE A 33 2.76 0.04 4.25
C PHE A 33 1.73 0.14 3.12
N GLU A 34 0.86 1.15 3.16
CA GLU A 34 -0.14 1.39 2.11
C GLU A 34 0.52 1.57 0.74
N SER A 35 1.52 2.45 0.64
CA SER A 35 2.23 2.67 -0.64
C SER A 35 2.94 1.40 -1.12
N GLY A 36 3.59 0.66 -0.21
CA GLY A 36 4.31 -0.57 -0.55
C GLY A 36 3.38 -1.66 -1.07
N ILE A 37 2.28 -1.92 -0.37
CA ILE A 37 1.33 -2.97 -0.74
C ILE A 37 0.58 -2.59 -2.02
N ASN A 38 0.14 -1.34 -2.18
CA ASN A 38 -0.52 -0.91 -3.42
C ASN A 38 0.41 -1.06 -4.63
N LYS A 39 1.69 -0.67 -4.51
CA LYS A 39 2.68 -0.88 -5.59
C LYS A 39 2.88 -2.35 -5.92
N TRP A 40 2.99 -3.19 -4.89
CA TRP A 40 3.13 -4.63 -5.10
C TRP A 40 1.90 -5.22 -5.79
N TRP A 41 0.70 -4.83 -5.35
CA TRP A 41 -0.57 -5.25 -5.94
C TRP A 41 -0.69 -4.85 -7.40
N ASP A 42 -0.35 -3.60 -7.70
CA ASP A 42 -0.36 -3.04 -9.04
C ASP A 42 0.59 -3.78 -9.98
N TYR A 43 1.81 -4.05 -9.51
CA TYR A 43 2.80 -4.81 -10.26
C TYR A 43 2.33 -6.25 -10.51
N HIS A 44 1.77 -6.90 -9.49
CA HIS A 44 1.32 -8.28 -9.57
C HIS A 44 0.12 -8.45 -10.52
N ASN A 45 -0.77 -7.46 -10.58
CA ASN A 45 -1.99 -7.49 -11.40
C ASN A 45 -1.89 -6.67 -12.69
N LYS A 46 -0.67 -6.32 -13.12
CA LYS A 46 -0.45 -5.50 -14.31
C LYS A 46 -1.19 -6.07 -15.53
N GLY A 47 -1.92 -5.21 -16.23
CA GLY A 47 -2.70 -5.56 -17.42
C GLY A 47 -4.10 -6.11 -17.12
N LYS A 48 -4.45 -6.32 -15.85
CA LYS A 48 -5.79 -6.74 -15.42
C LYS A 48 -6.57 -5.62 -14.72
N LEU A 49 -5.87 -4.59 -14.23
CA LEU A 49 -6.48 -3.52 -13.47
C LEU A 49 -7.22 -2.57 -14.40
N TRP A 50 -8.33 -2.00 -13.94
CA TRP A 50 -9.12 -1.03 -14.71
C TRP A 50 -8.25 0.09 -15.28
N LYS A 51 -7.32 0.62 -14.47
CA LYS A 51 -6.36 1.65 -14.89
C LYS A 51 -5.44 1.25 -16.04
N ASP A 52 -5.21 -0.04 -16.26
CA ASP A 52 -4.37 -0.57 -17.34
C ASP A 52 -5.18 -0.83 -18.62
N ILE A 53 -6.50 -1.05 -18.51
CA ILE A 53 -7.37 -1.46 -19.63
C ILE A 53 -8.34 -0.37 -20.11
N LYS A 54 -8.61 0.66 -19.29
CA LYS A 54 -9.60 1.70 -19.59
C LYS A 54 -9.35 2.40 -20.94
N GLY A 55 -8.09 2.70 -21.27
CA GLY A 55 -7.75 3.37 -22.53
C GLY A 55 -8.11 2.53 -23.75
N LYS A 56 -7.90 1.21 -23.66
CA LYS A 56 -8.18 0.28 -24.75
C LYS A 56 -9.66 0.12 -25.04
N ILE A 57 -10.51 0.23 -24.02
CA ILE A 57 -11.96 0.06 -24.16
C ILE A 57 -12.61 1.28 -24.82
N GLY A 58 -12.06 2.48 -24.59
CA GLY A 58 -12.51 3.70 -25.28
C GLY A 58 -12.12 3.68 -26.76
N GLU A 59 -10.88 3.34 -27.07
CA GLU A 59 -10.40 3.19 -28.46
C GLU A 59 -11.13 2.05 -29.20
N SER A 60 -11.36 0.90 -28.57
CA SER A 60 -12.08 -0.21 -29.23
C SER A 60 -13.56 0.09 -29.47
N GLY A 61 -14.18 0.99 -28.71
CA GLY A 61 -15.55 1.45 -28.98
C GLY A 61 -15.62 2.46 -30.12
N GLU A 62 -14.57 3.26 -30.33
CA GLU A 62 -14.44 4.18 -31.47
C GLU A 62 -14.07 3.43 -32.77
N GLU A 63 -13.19 2.41 -32.69
CA GLU A 63 -12.87 1.54 -33.84
C GLU A 63 -14.06 0.66 -34.27
N GLU A 64 -14.91 0.20 -33.33
CA GLU A 64 -16.14 -0.54 -33.67
C GLU A 64 -17.23 0.37 -34.30
N GLU A 65 -17.27 1.67 -33.97
CA GLU A 65 -18.20 2.62 -34.60
C GLU A 65 -17.73 3.08 -36.01
N GLU A 66 -16.42 3.13 -36.29
CA GLU A 66 -15.89 3.46 -37.63
C GLU A 66 -15.99 2.30 -38.64
N ASP A 67 -15.97 1.04 -38.21
CA ASP A 67 -16.12 -0.13 -39.10
C ASP A 67 -17.59 -0.44 -39.48
N ASP A 68 -18.57 0.18 -38.80
CA ASP A 68 -20.02 0.01 -39.02
C ASP A 68 -20.67 1.15 -39.88
N GLU A 69 -19.93 2.18 -40.33
CA GLU A 69 -20.35 3.22 -41.32
C GLU A 69 -19.86 2.94 -42.76
#